data_AF-A0A964FGR7-F1
#
_entry.id   AF-A0A964FGR7-F1
#
_cell.length_a   1.000
_cell.length_b   1.000
_cell.length_c   1.000
_cell.angle_alpha   90.00
_cell.angle_beta   90.00
_cell.angle_gamma   90.00
#
_symmetry.space_group_name_H-M   'P 1'
#
loop_
_entity.id
_entity.type
_entity.pdbx_description
1 polymer ?
#
loop_
_entity_poly.entity_id
_entity_poly.type
_entity_poly.pdbx_seq_one_letter_code
_entity_poly.pdbx_strand_id
1 'polypeptide(L)'
;MKKGFLSEVKRLDNVKTKEEQVSLYDAHIDDYEWIPTNEEYLSMINETLAGRLALKLDDEKNNRYCNSHQWEFYYDFYNDNNDWQDSPFEESDFAFCLVRLEKDNILSLEARKLFKNRSISDENYLEEFEKFQIDYRRTIINECYKNGNFETENWKIKVRHLRD
;
A
#
# COMPACT_ATOMS: atom_id res chain seq x y z
N MET A 1 -63.00 0.07 14.85
CA MET A 1 -62.13 -0.83 14.05
C MET A 1 -61.67 -0.09 12.81
N LYS A 2 -60.37 -0.08 12.53
CA LYS A 2 -59.80 0.41 11.27
C LYS A 2 -59.90 -0.69 10.20
N LYS A 3 -60.25 -0.33 8.96
CA LYS A 3 -59.53 -0.65 7.70
C LYS A 3 -60.34 -0.25 6.45
N GLY A 4 -59.60 0.07 5.37
CA GLY A 4 -60.05 0.44 4.02
C GLY A 4 -59.44 1.82 3.66
N PHE A 5 -58.28 1.96 3.01
CA PHE A 5 -57.79 1.47 1.71
C PHE A 5 -58.61 2.00 0.52
N LEU A 6 -58.00 2.98 -0.17
CA LEU A 6 -58.22 3.53 -1.52
C LEU A 6 -59.37 4.53 -1.77
N SER A 7 -58.97 5.75 -2.17
CA SER A 7 -59.45 6.51 -3.35
C SER A 7 -58.53 7.74 -3.46
N GLU A 8 -57.71 7.85 -4.51
CA GLU A 8 -57.98 8.60 -5.75
C GLU A 8 -58.47 10.05 -5.50
N VAL A 9 -58.08 11.13 -6.18
CA VAL A 9 -57.15 11.50 -7.25
C VAL A 9 -57.37 13.03 -7.42
N LYS A 10 -56.40 13.75 -8.02
CA LYS A 10 -56.45 15.12 -8.60
C LYS A 10 -56.40 16.33 -7.65
N ARG A 11 -55.37 17.18 -7.81
CA ARG A 11 -55.31 18.19 -8.89
C ARG A 11 -53.88 18.66 -9.17
N LEU A 12 -53.57 18.67 -10.46
CA LEU A 12 -52.42 19.31 -11.11
C LEU A 12 -52.68 20.82 -11.22
N ASP A 13 -51.66 21.62 -10.96
CA ASP A 13 -51.43 23.02 -11.39
C ASP A 13 -49.96 23.32 -11.01
N ASN A 14 -49.00 23.79 -11.80
CA ASN A 14 -48.88 24.29 -13.16
C ASN A 14 -47.38 24.12 -13.58
N VAL A 15 -47.09 23.44 -14.69
CA VAL A 15 -46.52 23.97 -15.96
C VAL A 15 -45.01 24.32 -15.97
N LYS A 16 -44.28 23.45 -16.69
CA LYS A 16 -43.12 23.63 -17.61
C LYS A 16 -41.78 24.14 -17.07
N THR A 17 -40.72 23.35 -17.26
CA THR A 17 -39.82 23.52 -18.42
C THR A 17 -39.11 22.21 -18.78
N LYS A 18 -38.81 22.04 -20.06
CA LYS A 18 -38.18 20.87 -20.70
C LYS A 18 -36.88 20.45 -20.00
N GLU A 19 -36.79 19.19 -19.59
CA GLU A 19 -35.49 18.52 -19.44
C GLU A 19 -35.23 17.74 -20.73
N GLU A 20 -34.14 18.12 -21.38
CA GLU A 20 -33.61 17.49 -22.57
C GLU A 20 -33.31 16.01 -22.30
N GLN A 21 -33.77 15.16 -23.21
CA GLN A 21 -33.22 13.82 -23.37
C GLN A 21 -31.79 13.96 -23.87
N VAL A 22 -30.83 13.65 -23.00
CA VAL A 22 -29.50 13.22 -23.41
C VAL A 22 -29.41 11.73 -23.05
N SER A 23 -29.70 10.89 -24.06
CA SER A 23 -29.12 9.55 -24.13
C SER A 23 -27.61 9.71 -24.05
N LEU A 24 -26.90 8.87 -23.28
CA LEU A 24 -25.53 8.45 -23.56
C LEU A 24 -25.11 7.35 -22.56
N TYR A 25 -24.95 6.15 -23.12
CA TYR A 25 -24.12 5.03 -22.66
C TYR A 25 -24.57 4.16 -21.49
N ASP A 26 -24.94 2.92 -21.87
CA ASP A 26 -24.52 1.67 -21.22
C ASP A 26 -23.02 1.71 -20.88
N ALA A 27 -22.68 2.33 -19.75
CA ALA A 27 -21.40 2.06 -19.10
C ALA A 27 -21.57 0.80 -18.26
N HIS A 28 -21.08 -0.31 -18.78
CA HIS A 28 -20.74 -1.48 -18.00
C HIS A 28 -19.92 -1.00 -16.78
N ILE A 29 -20.50 -1.13 -15.60
CA ILE A 29 -19.81 -0.94 -14.32
C ILE A 29 -18.96 -2.20 -14.14
N ASP A 30 -17.86 -2.29 -14.89
CA ASP A 30 -16.81 -3.26 -14.63
C ASP A 30 -15.95 -2.72 -13.49
N ASP A 31 -15.88 -3.51 -12.42
CA ASP A 31 -14.81 -3.55 -11.42
C ASP A 31 -14.43 -2.22 -10.78
N TYR A 32 -15.23 -1.78 -9.78
CA TYR A 32 -14.66 -0.94 -8.73
C TYR A 32 -13.53 -1.74 -8.06
N GLU A 33 -12.28 -1.41 -8.37
CA GLU A 33 -11.12 -1.73 -7.54
C GLU A 33 -11.50 -1.40 -6.09
N TRP A 34 -11.52 -2.42 -5.23
CA TRP A 34 -11.87 -2.23 -3.83
C TRP A 34 -10.88 -1.24 -3.20
N ILE A 35 -11.39 -0.08 -2.79
CA ILE A 35 -10.61 0.95 -2.09
C ILE A 35 -10.75 0.68 -0.58
N PRO A 36 -9.67 0.32 0.15
CA PRO A 36 -9.73 0.10 1.59
C PRO A 36 -10.15 1.37 2.32
N THR A 37 -10.97 1.21 3.37
CA THR A 37 -11.22 2.30 4.33
C THR A 37 -9.96 2.62 5.14
N ASN A 38 -9.89 3.82 5.73
CA ASN A 38 -8.78 4.20 6.61
C ASN A 38 -8.58 3.23 7.79
N GLU A 39 -9.67 2.65 8.31
CA GLU A 39 -9.60 1.68 9.41
C GLU A 39 -8.99 0.35 8.94
N GLU A 40 -9.42 -0.16 7.78
CA GLU A 40 -8.86 -1.37 7.18
C GLU A 40 -7.38 -1.16 6.81
N TYR A 41 -7.06 0.00 6.27
CA TYR A 41 -5.71 0.43 5.93
C TYR A 41 -4.80 0.43 7.17
N LEU A 42 -5.22 1.08 8.26
CA LEU A 42 -4.46 1.07 9.52
C LEU A 42 -4.37 -0.32 10.16
N SER A 43 -5.40 -1.16 10.00
CA SER A 43 -5.37 -2.56 10.45
C SER A 43 -4.26 -3.32 9.74
N MET A 44 -4.18 -3.21 8.40
CA MET A 44 -3.15 -3.88 7.61
C MET A 44 -1.73 -3.46 7.98
N ILE A 45 -1.50 -2.17 8.22
CA ILE A 45 -0.20 -1.68 8.71
C ILE A 45 0.13 -2.29 10.06
N ASN A 46 -0.82 -2.25 10.99
CA ASN A 46 -0.61 -2.70 12.36
C ASN A 46 -0.49 -4.23 12.50
N GLU A 47 -0.93 -5.01 11.52
CA GLU A 47 -0.72 -6.46 11.45
C GLU A 47 0.76 -6.82 11.20
N THR A 48 1.48 -6.02 10.40
CA THR A 48 2.85 -6.34 9.98
C THR A 48 3.92 -5.68 10.87
N LEU A 49 5.07 -6.33 11.01
CA LEU A 49 6.21 -5.76 11.72
C LEU A 49 6.78 -4.55 10.98
N ALA A 50 6.97 -4.64 9.66
CA ALA A 50 7.50 -3.53 8.87
C ALA A 50 6.56 -2.33 8.88
N GLY A 51 5.24 -2.53 8.79
CA GLY A 51 4.25 -1.46 8.89
C GLY A 51 4.29 -0.75 10.25
N ARG A 52 4.26 -1.50 11.35
CA ARG A 52 4.40 -0.92 12.71
C ARG A 52 5.72 -0.17 12.91
N LEU A 53 6.83 -0.69 12.35
CA LEU A 53 8.12 -0.03 12.42
C LEU A 53 8.14 1.27 11.61
N ALA A 54 7.51 1.28 10.42
CA ALA A 54 7.41 2.48 9.59
C ALA A 54 6.66 3.59 10.32
N LEU A 55 5.48 3.30 10.87
CA LEU A 55 4.72 4.28 11.68
C LEU A 55 5.52 4.80 12.87
N LYS A 56 6.23 3.91 13.58
CA LYS A 56 7.04 4.30 14.74
C LYS A 56 8.19 5.24 14.36
N LEU A 57 8.81 5.00 13.21
CA LEU A 57 10.00 5.72 12.77
C LEU A 57 9.65 6.97 11.98
N ASP A 58 8.45 7.09 11.42
CA ASP A 58 8.02 8.22 10.58
C ASP A 58 8.19 9.58 11.28
N ASP A 59 7.87 9.63 12.57
CA ASP A 59 7.89 10.84 13.41
C ASP A 59 9.30 11.27 13.86
N GLU A 60 10.37 10.61 13.42
CA GLU A 60 11.74 11.01 13.79
C GLU A 60 12.14 12.35 13.13
N LYS A 61 12.67 13.28 13.96
CA LYS A 61 12.94 14.68 13.60
C LYS A 61 13.86 14.92 12.38
N ASN A 62 14.56 13.89 11.90
CA ASN A 62 15.53 13.99 10.81
C ASN A 62 15.09 13.26 9.53
N ASN A 63 13.87 12.74 9.49
CA ASN A 63 13.34 12.10 8.29
C ASN A 63 12.97 13.16 7.26
N ARG A 64 13.54 13.03 6.05
CA ARG A 64 13.26 13.93 4.93
C ARG A 64 12.02 13.51 4.17
N TYR A 65 11.83 12.21 4.01
CA TYR A 65 10.77 11.63 3.21
C TYR A 65 9.85 10.81 4.12
N CYS A 66 8.86 11.44 4.76
CA CYS A 66 7.89 10.76 5.62
C CYS A 66 6.71 10.16 4.82
N ASN A 67 5.81 9.43 5.49
CA ASN A 67 4.65 8.76 4.87
C ASN A 67 3.67 9.70 4.14
N SER A 68 3.80 11.01 4.29
CA SER A 68 3.03 11.98 3.50
C SER A 68 3.49 12.11 2.04
N HIS A 69 4.63 11.52 1.67
CA HIS A 69 5.09 11.41 0.29
C HIS A 69 4.43 10.23 -0.41
N GLN A 70 4.24 10.33 -1.73
CA GLN A 70 3.92 9.16 -2.54
C GLN A 70 5.17 8.33 -2.79
N TRP A 71 5.04 7.01 -2.67
CA TRP A 71 6.11 6.05 -2.90
C TRP A 71 5.75 5.14 -4.06
N GLU A 72 6.76 4.82 -4.85
CA GLU A 72 6.70 3.86 -5.94
C GLU A 72 7.41 2.59 -5.50
N PHE A 73 6.70 1.47 -5.59
CA PHE A 73 7.20 0.14 -5.29
C PHE A 73 7.35 -0.67 -6.58
N TYR A 74 8.51 -1.31 -6.72
CA TYR A 74 8.80 -2.24 -7.80
C TYR A 74 9.33 -3.53 -7.19
N TYR A 75 8.69 -4.64 -7.51
CA TYR A 75 9.19 -5.97 -7.20
C TYR A 75 9.02 -6.83 -8.43
N ASP A 76 10.10 -7.49 -8.81
CA ASP A 76 10.07 -8.28 -10.02
C ASP A 76 10.74 -9.62 -9.75
N PHE A 77 9.91 -10.65 -9.68
CA PHE A 77 10.36 -12.02 -9.54
C PHE A 77 10.91 -12.59 -10.87
N TYR A 78 10.73 -11.88 -11.98
CA TYR A 78 11.04 -12.32 -13.35
C TYR A 78 11.87 -11.31 -14.17
N ASN A 79 12.39 -10.22 -13.59
CA ASN A 79 13.25 -9.28 -14.32
C ASN A 79 14.67 -9.83 -14.44
N ASP A 80 14.89 -10.69 -15.43
CA ASP A 80 16.25 -11.09 -15.79
C ASP A 80 17.06 -9.92 -16.42
N ASN A 81 16.41 -8.79 -16.75
CA ASN A 81 16.98 -7.71 -17.55
C ASN A 81 17.13 -6.35 -16.84
N ASN A 82 16.80 -6.22 -15.55
CA ASN A 82 16.85 -4.95 -14.79
C ASN A 82 16.09 -3.78 -15.44
N ASP A 83 15.15 -4.06 -16.35
CA ASP A 83 14.36 -3.02 -17.01
C ASP A 83 13.06 -2.83 -16.22
N TRP A 84 13.16 -2.01 -15.18
CA TRP A 84 12.07 -1.73 -14.25
C TRP A 84 10.97 -0.82 -14.84
N GLN A 85 11.04 -0.48 -16.14
CA GLN A 85 10.06 0.39 -16.80
C GLN A 85 8.68 -0.25 -16.92
N ASP A 86 8.62 -1.59 -16.97
CA ASP A 86 7.38 -2.35 -17.21
C ASP A 86 6.88 -3.15 -15.99
N SER A 87 7.59 -3.09 -14.85
CA SER A 87 7.12 -3.76 -13.64
C SER A 87 5.87 -3.06 -13.08
N PRO A 88 4.83 -3.81 -12.64
CA PRO A 88 3.63 -3.21 -12.08
C PRO A 88 4.01 -2.29 -10.91
N PHE A 89 3.73 -1.00 -11.04
CA PHE A 89 3.96 -0.02 -9.99
C PHE A 89 2.65 0.25 -9.27
N GLU A 90 2.73 0.39 -7.96
CA GLU A 90 1.62 0.90 -7.17
C GLU A 90 2.07 2.14 -6.40
N GLU A 91 1.28 3.19 -6.52
CA GLU A 91 1.43 4.40 -5.73
C GLU A 91 0.73 4.18 -4.39
N SER A 92 1.52 4.09 -3.33
CA SER A 92 1.00 4.06 -1.97
C SER A 92 1.90 4.86 -1.05
N ASP A 93 1.50 5.02 0.20
CA ASP A 93 2.43 5.48 1.22
C ASP A 93 3.45 4.38 1.54
N PHE A 94 4.54 4.79 2.18
CA PHE A 94 5.67 3.90 2.41
C PHE A 94 5.33 2.72 3.31
N ALA A 95 4.52 2.95 4.35
CA ALA A 95 4.08 1.91 5.27
C ALA A 95 3.34 0.78 4.53
N PHE A 96 2.49 1.10 3.55
CA PHE A 96 1.77 0.10 2.79
C PHE A 96 2.66 -0.66 1.79
N CYS A 97 3.60 0.02 1.13
CA CYS A 97 4.61 -0.65 0.31
C CYS A 97 5.36 -1.73 1.12
N LEU A 98 5.72 -1.42 2.37
CA LEU A 98 6.37 -2.35 3.28
C LEU A 98 5.45 -3.49 3.75
N VAL A 99 4.15 -3.22 3.97
CA VAL A 99 3.15 -4.26 4.29
C VAL A 99 3.10 -5.30 3.19
N ARG A 100 3.10 -4.89 1.92
CA ARG A 100 3.09 -5.81 0.78
C ARG A 100 4.35 -6.67 0.73
N LEU A 101 5.52 -6.03 0.82
CA LEU A 101 6.80 -6.73 0.89
C LEU A 101 6.84 -7.77 2.02
N GLU A 102 6.22 -7.48 3.16
CA GLU A 102 6.17 -8.41 4.28
C GLU A 102 5.15 -9.55 4.07
N LYS A 103 3.95 -9.25 3.57
CA LYS A 103 2.90 -10.26 3.28
C LYS A 103 3.35 -11.23 2.19
N ASP A 104 4.13 -10.76 1.21
CA ASP A 104 4.72 -11.59 0.16
C ASP A 104 6.02 -12.30 0.60
N ASN A 105 6.38 -12.20 1.89
CA ASN A 105 7.57 -12.80 2.51
C ASN A 105 8.93 -12.35 1.95
N ILE A 106 8.97 -11.28 1.14
CA ILE A 106 10.17 -10.80 0.46
C ILE A 106 11.24 -10.40 1.49
N LEU A 107 10.86 -9.58 2.47
CA LEU A 107 11.77 -9.10 3.52
C LEU A 107 12.36 -10.24 4.35
N SER A 108 11.55 -11.25 4.66
CA SER A 108 11.96 -12.40 5.47
C SER A 108 12.89 -13.34 4.70
N LEU A 109 12.62 -13.57 3.41
CA LEU A 109 13.47 -14.37 2.53
C LEU A 109 14.81 -13.72 2.29
N GLU A 110 14.82 -12.41 2.01
CA GLU A 110 16.05 -11.65 1.84
C GLU A 110 16.88 -11.61 3.12
N ALA A 111 16.26 -11.31 4.26
CA ALA A 111 16.94 -11.37 5.55
C ALA A 111 17.56 -12.76 5.78
N ARG A 112 16.86 -13.84 5.43
CA ARG A 112 17.42 -15.20 5.53
C ARG A 112 18.63 -15.41 4.63
N LYS A 113 18.61 -14.91 3.39
CA LYS A 113 19.77 -14.98 2.47
C LYS A 113 20.97 -14.24 3.04
N LEU A 114 20.76 -13.01 3.53
CA LEU A 114 21.82 -12.18 4.13
C LEU A 114 22.36 -12.80 5.43
N PHE A 115 21.49 -13.37 6.25
CA PHE A 115 21.85 -13.97 7.53
C PHE A 115 22.64 -15.27 7.37
N LYS A 116 22.33 -16.10 6.37
CA LYS A 116 23.07 -17.34 6.08
C LYS A 116 24.57 -17.13 5.83
N ASN A 117 24.97 -15.93 5.42
CA ASN A 117 26.38 -15.60 5.21
C ASN A 117 27.11 -15.26 6.52
N ARG A 118 26.41 -15.26 7.67
CA ARG A 118 26.99 -15.03 8.99
C ARG A 118 27.36 -16.37 9.64
N SER A 119 28.53 -16.43 10.26
CA SER A 119 28.98 -17.60 11.00
C SER A 119 28.41 -17.56 12.42
N ILE A 120 27.24 -18.15 12.63
CA ILE A 120 26.49 -18.15 13.90
C ILE A 120 26.36 -19.59 14.40
N SER A 121 26.44 -19.80 15.71
CA SER A 121 26.24 -21.12 16.30
C SER A 121 24.75 -21.52 16.29
N ASP A 122 24.48 -22.80 16.07
CA ASP A 122 23.10 -23.33 15.99
C ASP A 122 22.28 -23.08 17.27
N GLU A 123 22.94 -23.00 18.44
CA GLU A 123 22.29 -22.80 19.74
C GLU A 123 21.53 -21.47 19.87
N ASN A 124 21.99 -20.41 19.18
CA ASN A 124 21.39 -19.08 19.25
C ASN A 124 20.76 -18.63 17.91
N TYR A 125 20.76 -19.50 16.90
CA TYR A 125 20.41 -19.14 15.53
C TYR A 125 19.06 -18.43 15.43
N LEU A 126 18.02 -18.94 16.11
CA LEU A 126 16.67 -18.39 16.03
C LEU A 126 16.58 -16.98 16.63
N GLU A 127 17.11 -16.78 17.84
CA GLU A 127 17.06 -15.48 18.51
C GLU A 127 17.88 -14.42 17.76
N GLU A 128 19.05 -14.80 17.25
CA GLU A 128 19.88 -13.90 16.44
C GLU A 128 19.22 -13.57 15.10
N PHE A 129 18.52 -14.54 14.49
CA PHE A 129 17.80 -14.31 13.24
C PHE A 129 16.61 -13.38 13.43
N GLU A 130 15.83 -13.54 14.49
CA GLU A 130 14.71 -12.65 14.82
C GLU A 130 15.19 -11.20 15.06
N LYS A 131 16.27 -11.02 15.81
CA LYS A 131 16.90 -9.70 16.00
C LYS A 131 17.35 -9.10 14.66
N PHE A 132 18.02 -9.91 13.84
CA PHE A 132 18.47 -9.47 12.53
C PHE A 132 17.32 -9.07 11.62
N GLN A 133 16.19 -9.79 11.63
CA GLN A 133 15.01 -9.46 10.84
C GLN A 133 14.42 -8.09 11.20
N ILE A 134 14.42 -7.74 12.49
CA ILE A 134 13.97 -6.43 12.97
C ILE A 134 14.94 -5.34 12.52
N ASP A 135 16.24 -5.55 12.71
CA ASP A 135 17.26 -4.57 12.35
C ASP A 135 17.36 -4.34 10.84
N TYR A 136 17.15 -5.39 10.05
CA TYR A 136 17.09 -5.30 8.59
C TYR A 136 15.94 -4.37 8.15
N ARG A 137 14.73 -4.58 8.68
CA ARG A 137 13.57 -3.72 8.39
C ARG A 137 13.80 -2.26 8.81
N ARG A 138 14.38 -2.04 10.01
CA ARG A 138 14.74 -0.69 10.46
C ARG A 138 15.73 -0.01 9.53
N THR A 139 16.70 -0.77 9.02
CA THR A 139 17.71 -0.26 8.08
C THR A 139 17.03 0.22 6.80
N ILE A 140 16.18 -0.60 6.19
CA ILE A 140 15.41 -0.22 5.00
C ILE A 140 14.61 1.07 5.26
N ILE A 141 13.84 1.09 6.35
CA ILE A 141 12.97 2.22 6.69
C ILE A 141 13.78 3.52 6.83
N ASN A 142 14.87 3.46 7.59
CA ASN A 142 15.72 4.61 7.82
C ASN A 142 16.42 5.10 6.54
N GLU A 143 16.89 4.19 5.69
CA GLU A 143 17.48 4.54 4.40
C GLU A 143 16.46 5.22 3.49
N CYS A 144 15.25 4.68 3.38
CA CYS A 144 14.16 5.31 2.65
C CYS A 144 13.84 6.71 3.21
N TYR A 145 13.60 6.85 4.51
CA TYR A 145 13.24 8.15 5.12
C TYR A 145 14.35 9.20 5.00
N LYS A 146 15.61 8.80 4.89
CA LYS A 146 16.75 9.72 4.68
C LYS A 146 16.98 10.05 3.20
N ASN A 147 17.03 9.03 2.36
CA ASN A 147 17.53 9.12 0.99
C ASN A 147 16.42 9.13 -0.07
N GLY A 148 15.20 8.75 0.33
CA GLY A 148 14.04 8.67 -0.55
C GLY A 148 14.05 7.44 -1.45
N ASN A 149 14.92 6.47 -1.19
CA ASN A 149 14.96 5.20 -1.91
C ASN A 149 15.66 4.10 -1.10
N PHE A 150 15.36 2.86 -1.46
CA PHE A 150 16.11 1.66 -1.12
C PHE A 150 15.98 0.66 -2.26
N GLU A 151 17.08 0.01 -2.63
CA GLU A 151 17.13 -0.90 -3.77
C GLU A 151 17.98 -2.13 -3.45
N THR A 152 17.50 -3.26 -3.95
CA THR A 152 18.16 -4.56 -3.91
C THR A 152 18.18 -5.11 -5.34
N GLU A 153 18.80 -6.27 -5.52
CA GLU A 153 18.75 -6.97 -6.81
C GLU A 153 17.33 -7.36 -7.25
N ASN A 154 16.38 -7.55 -6.32
CA ASN A 154 15.06 -8.13 -6.62
C ASN A 154 13.88 -7.16 -6.43
N TRP A 155 14.11 -6.03 -5.76
CA TRP A 155 13.07 -5.02 -5.52
C TRP A 155 13.68 -3.67 -5.19
N LYS A 156 12.88 -2.63 -5.41
CA LYS A 156 13.18 -1.27 -4.96
C LYS A 156 11.93 -0.52 -4.54
N ILE A 157 12.11 0.40 -3.60
CA ILE A 157 11.13 1.40 -3.21
C ILE A 157 11.79 2.77 -3.37
N LYS A 158 11.08 3.75 -3.93
CA LYS A 158 11.56 5.13 -4.03
C LYS A 158 10.43 6.13 -3.91
N VAL A 159 10.75 7.34 -3.44
CA VAL A 159 9.83 8.48 -3.43
C VAL A 159 9.53 8.87 -4.86
N ARG A 160 8.25 9.11 -5.14
CA ARG A 160 7.84 9.73 -6.39
C ARG A 160 8.31 11.18 -6.40
N HIS A 161 9.23 11.50 -7.29
CA HIS A 161 9.50 12.89 -7.61
C HIS A 161 8.32 13.41 -8.45
N LEU A 162 7.54 14.33 -7.89
CA LEU A 162 6.64 15.15 -8.71
C LEU A 162 7.52 15.84 -9.76
N ARG A 163 7.26 15.58 -11.04
CA ARG A 163 7.94 16.29 -12.13
C ARG A 163 7.67 17.78 -11.94
N ASP A 164 8.74 18.58 -11.87
CA ASP A 164 8.67 20.04 -11.95
C ASP A 164 8.07 20.51 -13.30
#